data_AF-T4VHB7-F1
#
_entry.id   AF-T4VHB7-F1
#
_cell.length_a   1.000
_cell.length_b   1.000
_cell.length_c   1.000
_cell.angle_alpha   90.00
_cell.angle_beta   90.00
_cell.angle_gamma   90.00
#
_symmetry.space_group_name_H-M   'P 1'
#
loop_
_entity.id
_entity.type
_entity.pdbx_description
1 polymer ?
#
loop_
_entity_poly.entity_id
_entity_poly.type
_entity_poly.pdbx_seq_one_letter_code
_entity_poly.pdbx_strand_id
1 'polypeptide(L)'
;MFNLFSKKSEKNLEKSIVRYEERLNDMDLSIRTLYKGRIYTSYVDRIKDKKIIFRCPTDRYEIVRFENKSTIQVELINQIELFKTEILITEKIIREDISFYKGLIISPIEKKERRKNHRLPIIMDCKFKTEELKILNMMRIH
;
A
#
# COMPACT_ATOMS: atom_id res chain seq x y z
N MET A 1 2.98 18.64 27.32
CA MET A 1 3.19 19.92 26.62
C MET A 1 3.56 19.60 25.18
N PHE A 2 2.57 19.36 24.30
CA PHE A 2 2.79 18.96 22.90
C PHE A 2 2.33 20.07 21.98
N ASN A 3 3.24 20.97 21.59
CA ASN A 3 2.96 21.96 20.57
C ASN A 3 4.27 22.33 19.86
N LEU A 4 4.66 21.51 18.88
CA LEU A 4 5.76 21.83 17.96
C LEU A 4 5.62 21.10 16.61
N PHE A 5 4.39 20.85 16.16
CA PHE A 5 4.17 20.67 14.72
C PHE A 5 4.18 22.06 14.09
N SER A 6 5.31 22.41 13.46
CA SER A 6 5.46 23.71 12.81
C SER A 6 4.36 23.92 11.76
N LYS A 7 3.85 25.15 11.60
CA LYS A 7 2.97 25.51 10.46
C LYS A 7 3.55 25.08 9.10
N LYS A 8 4.88 24.94 9.01
CA LYS A 8 5.60 24.48 7.81
C LYS A 8 5.40 22.98 7.55
N SER A 9 5.38 22.13 8.58
CA SER A 9 5.12 20.69 8.44
C SER A 9 3.67 20.40 8.05
N GLU A 10 2.70 21.13 8.62
CA GLU A 10 1.28 21.00 8.23
C GLU A 10 1.05 21.44 6.79
N LYS A 11 1.65 22.57 6.37
CA LYS A 11 1.56 23.06 4.99
C LYS A 11 2.21 22.10 3.99
N ASN A 12 3.28 21.39 4.38
CA ASN A 12 3.92 20.39 3.54
C ASN A 12 3.07 19.11 3.41
N LEU A 13 2.44 18.68 4.50
CA LEU A 13 1.50 17.56 4.49
C LEU A 13 0.34 17.85 3.52
N GLU A 14 -0.32 18.99 3.66
CA GLU A 14 -1.43 19.40 2.78
C GLU A 14 -1.02 19.45 1.31
N LYS A 15 0.12 20.08 1.01
CA LYS A 15 0.64 20.11 -0.37
C LYS A 15 0.91 18.72 -0.93
N SER A 16 1.42 17.79 -0.12
CA SER A 16 1.69 16.42 -0.59
C SER A 16 0.40 15.67 -0.89
N ILE A 17 -0.65 15.88 -0.08
CA ILE A 17 -1.94 15.21 -0.24
C ILE A 17 -2.69 15.76 -1.45
N VAL A 18 -2.75 17.08 -1.63
CA VAL A 18 -3.40 17.70 -2.80
C VAL A 18 -2.73 17.21 -4.10
N ARG A 19 -1.39 17.22 -4.16
CA ARG A 19 -0.63 16.69 -5.31
C ARG A 19 -0.91 15.22 -5.57
N TYR A 20 -1.19 14.45 -4.53
CA TYR A 20 -1.49 13.04 -4.65
C TYR A 20 -2.94 12.83 -5.13
N GLU A 21 -3.91 13.55 -4.56
CA GLU A 21 -5.32 13.59 -4.98
C GLU A 21 -5.48 13.94 -6.46
N GLU A 22 -4.72 14.91 -6.98
CA GLU A 22 -4.71 15.25 -8.41
C GLU A 22 -4.26 14.09 -9.32
N ARG A 23 -3.42 13.18 -8.81
CA ARG A 23 -2.89 12.02 -9.56
C ARG A 23 -3.75 10.76 -9.44
N LEU A 24 -4.75 10.77 -8.57
CA LEU A 24 -5.56 9.60 -8.20
C LEU A 24 -6.73 9.34 -9.16
N ASN A 25 -7.04 10.27 -10.06
CA ASN A 25 -8.31 10.32 -10.79
C ASN A 25 -8.64 9.13 -11.70
N ASP A 26 -7.75 8.16 -11.93
CA ASP A 26 -8.02 7.06 -12.88
C ASP A 26 -7.25 5.74 -12.63
N MET A 27 -6.79 5.48 -11.39
CA MET A 27 -5.94 4.30 -11.14
C MET A 27 -6.44 3.43 -10.00
N ASP A 28 -6.50 2.12 -10.24
CA ASP A 28 -6.62 1.11 -9.19
C ASP A 28 -5.45 1.23 -8.21
N LEU A 29 -5.75 1.62 -6.98
CA LEU A 29 -4.75 1.81 -5.94
C LEU A 29 -4.77 0.66 -4.96
N SER A 30 -3.62 0.02 -4.86
CA SER A 30 -3.38 -0.91 -3.77
C SER A 30 -2.67 -0.20 -2.62
N ILE A 31 -2.98 -0.63 -1.41
CA ILE A 31 -2.32 -0.22 -0.19
C ILE A 31 -1.62 -1.43 0.41
N ARG A 32 -0.33 -1.28 0.71
CA ARG A 32 0.40 -2.23 1.56
C ARG A 32 0.53 -1.65 2.95
N THR A 33 0.15 -2.43 3.93
CA THR A 33 0.26 -2.08 5.34
C THR A 33 1.37 -2.90 5.96
N LEU A 34 2.31 -2.25 6.63
CA LEU A 34 3.34 -2.92 7.43
C LEU A 34 2.87 -2.91 8.88
N TYR A 35 2.51 -4.09 9.39
CA TYR A 35 1.99 -4.23 10.75
C TYR A 35 2.53 -5.51 11.41
N LYS A 36 3.09 -5.37 12.62
CA LYS A 36 3.70 -6.47 13.39
C LYS A 36 4.71 -7.30 12.57
N GLY A 37 5.53 -6.62 11.76
CA GLY A 37 6.57 -7.25 10.92
C GLY A 37 6.04 -7.96 9.67
N ARG A 38 4.73 -7.92 9.41
CA ARG A 38 4.10 -8.53 8.24
C ARG A 38 3.57 -7.46 7.29
N ILE A 39 3.54 -7.80 6.01
CA ILE A 39 3.01 -6.94 4.94
C ILE A 39 1.67 -7.51 4.50
N TYR A 40 0.63 -6.68 4.53
CA TYR A 40 -0.69 -7.04 4.03
C TYR A 40 -1.09 -6.09 2.91
N THR A 41 -1.63 -6.63 1.82
CA THR A 41 -2.07 -5.85 0.67
C THR A 41 -3.59 -5.77 0.64
N SER A 42 -4.11 -4.60 0.32
CA SER A 42 -5.54 -4.35 0.14
C SER A 42 -5.75 -3.24 -0.89
N TYR A 43 -6.98 -2.74 -1.01
CA TYR A 43 -7.38 -1.72 -1.97
C TYR A 43 -7.82 -0.44 -1.26
N VAL A 44 -7.44 0.70 -1.83
CA VAL A 44 -7.92 2.02 -1.40
C VAL A 44 -9.31 2.24 -1.99
N ASP A 45 -10.27 2.59 -1.13
CA ASP A 45 -11.62 2.98 -1.53
C ASP A 45 -11.65 4.48 -1.88
N ARG A 46 -11.07 5.31 -1.01
CA ARG A 46 -11.08 6.75 -1.18
C ARG A 46 -9.97 7.44 -0.40
N ILE A 47 -9.39 8.49 -0.98
CA ILE A 47 -8.56 9.46 -0.27
C ILE A 47 -9.19 10.83 -0.45
N LYS A 48 -9.48 11.52 0.66
CA LYS A 48 -10.01 12.88 0.65
C LYS A 48 -9.73 13.58 1.98
N ASP A 49 -9.33 14.84 1.96
CA ASP A 49 -9.22 15.69 3.17
C ASP A 49 -8.33 15.06 4.26
N LYS A 50 -7.16 14.54 3.86
CA LYS A 50 -6.22 13.77 4.71
C LYS A 50 -6.76 12.44 5.25
N LYS A 51 -7.99 12.07 4.91
CA LYS A 51 -8.59 10.79 5.30
C LYS A 51 -8.39 9.78 4.19
N ILE A 52 -8.04 8.57 4.57
CA ILE A 52 -7.97 7.42 3.69
C ILE A 52 -8.97 6.37 4.17
N ILE A 53 -9.74 5.84 3.24
CA ILE A 53 -10.59 4.67 3.44
C ILE A 53 -10.01 3.57 2.58
N PHE A 54 -9.76 2.42 3.17
CA PHE A 54 -9.24 1.26 2.46
C PHE A 54 -9.87 -0.01 3.01
N ARG A 55 -10.03 -1.01 2.16
CA ARG A 55 -10.60 -2.29 2.56
C ARG A 55 -9.72 -2.94 3.62
N CYS A 56 -10.30 -3.56 4.64
CA CYS A 56 -9.53 -4.28 5.63
C CYS A 56 -8.73 -5.40 4.94
N PRO A 57 -7.40 -5.50 5.14
CA PRO A 57 -6.63 -6.59 4.57
C PRO A 57 -7.10 -7.93 5.14
N THR A 58 -7.03 -8.97 4.34
CA THR A 58 -7.35 -10.34 4.75
C THR A 58 -6.11 -11.20 4.70
N ASP A 59 -5.88 -12.00 5.73
CA ASP A 59 -4.87 -13.06 5.75
C ASP A 59 -5.59 -14.40 5.77
N ARG A 60 -5.44 -15.18 4.69
CA ARG A 60 -6.21 -16.40 4.40
C ARG A 60 -7.71 -16.15 4.38
N TYR A 61 -8.36 -16.25 5.54
CA TYR A 61 -9.81 -16.12 5.72
C TYR A 61 -10.18 -15.11 6.81
N GLU A 62 -9.20 -14.50 7.47
CA GLU A 62 -9.44 -13.59 8.58
C GLU A 62 -9.09 -12.15 8.23
N ILE A 63 -9.89 -11.23 8.76
CA ILE A 63 -9.60 -9.79 8.66
C ILE A 63 -8.43 -9.46 9.60
N VAL A 64 -7.39 -8.85 9.04
CA VAL A 64 -6.27 -8.31 9.81
C VAL A 64 -6.78 -7.18 10.70
N ARG A 65 -6.61 -7.35 12.02
CA ARG A 65 -7.05 -6.39 13.03
C ARG A 65 -5.90 -5.46 13.41
N PHE A 66 -6.00 -4.20 13.02
CA PHE A 66 -5.15 -3.15 13.57
C PHE A 66 -5.67 -2.71 14.93
N GLU A 67 -4.73 -2.40 15.84
CA GLU A 67 -5.06 -1.82 17.14
C GLU A 67 -5.74 -0.45 16.94
N ASN A 68 -6.73 -0.15 17.79
CA ASN A 68 -7.45 1.11 17.69
C ASN A 68 -6.49 2.28 18.00
N LYS A 69 -6.57 3.37 17.23
CA LYS A 69 -5.66 4.51 17.33
C LYS A 69 -4.18 4.15 17.15
N SER A 70 -3.88 3.06 16.44
CA SER A 70 -2.50 2.72 16.08
C SER A 70 -2.05 3.49 14.85
N THR A 71 -0.80 3.92 14.87
CA THR A 71 -0.11 4.41 13.69
C THR A 71 0.48 3.22 12.93
N ILE A 72 0.20 3.13 11.64
CA ILE A 72 0.78 2.12 10.77
C ILE A 72 1.48 2.78 9.57
N GLN A 73 2.58 2.18 9.16
CA GLN A 73 3.26 2.57 7.94
C GLN A 73 2.58 1.91 6.75
N VAL A 74 2.35 2.71 5.70
CA VAL A 74 1.70 2.23 4.49
C VAL A 74 2.46 2.63 3.23
N GLU A 75 2.38 1.75 2.23
CA GLU A 75 2.80 2.06 0.87
C GLU A 75 1.55 2.15 -0.02
N LEU A 76 1.35 3.29 -0.68
CA LEU A 76 0.31 3.47 -1.69
C LEU A 76 0.91 3.20 -3.07
N ILE A 77 0.30 2.29 -3.82
CA ILE A 77 0.89 1.73 -5.03
C ILE A 77 -0.13 1.84 -6.16
N ASN A 78 0.26 2.57 -7.21
CA ASN A 78 -0.42 2.54 -8.50
C ASN A 78 0.45 1.76 -9.51
N GLN A 79 0.05 1.75 -10.79
CA GLN A 79 0.74 0.98 -11.83
C GLN A 79 2.21 1.41 -12.08
N ILE A 80 2.56 2.65 -11.73
CA ILE A 80 3.82 3.29 -12.15
C ILE A 80 4.71 3.66 -10.96
N GLU A 81 4.10 4.15 -9.89
CA GLU A 81 4.73 4.82 -8.76
C GLU A 81 4.35 4.13 -7.44
N LEU A 82 5.29 4.15 -6.50
CA LEU A 82 5.07 3.76 -5.12
C LEU A 82 5.30 4.97 -4.23
N PHE A 83 4.39 5.15 -3.28
CA PHE A 83 4.45 6.21 -2.30
C PHE A 83 4.43 5.63 -0.89
N LYS A 84 5.10 6.29 0.04
CA LYS A 84 5.19 5.88 1.44
C LYS A 84 4.61 6.97 2.32
N THR A 85 3.85 6.58 3.33
CA THR A 85 3.31 7.48 4.35
C THR A 85 2.98 6.70 5.63
N GLU A 86 2.56 7.40 6.67
CA GLU A 86 2.06 6.88 7.93
C GLU A 86 0.63 7.34 8.15
N ILE A 87 -0.21 6.42 8.60
CA ILE A 87 -1.62 6.69 8.87
C ILE A 87 -1.97 6.28 10.31
N LEU A 88 -2.78 7.11 10.96
CA LEU A 88 -3.43 6.80 12.23
C LEU A 88 -4.77 6.12 11.96
N ILE A 89 -4.96 4.87 12.38
CA ILE A 89 -6.24 4.18 12.25
C ILE A 89 -7.24 4.79 13.22
N THR A 90 -8.34 5.33 12.69
CA THR A 90 -9.35 6.03 13.49
C THR A 90 -10.60 5.19 13.71
N GLU A 91 -11.07 4.49 12.68
CA GLU A 91 -12.35 3.78 12.71
C GLU A 91 -12.30 2.53 11.83
N LYS A 92 -13.13 1.54 12.17
CA LYS A 92 -13.49 0.43 11.28
C LYS A 92 -14.95 0.62 10.86
N ILE A 93 -15.23 0.50 9.57
CA ILE A 93 -16.56 0.69 8.97
C ILE A 93 -16.95 -0.59 8.24
N ILE A 94 -18.23 -0.93 8.20
CA ILE A 94 -18.77 -2.03 7.39
C ILE A 94 -19.77 -1.43 6.41
N ARG A 95 -19.64 -1.76 5.12
CA ARG A 95 -20.57 -1.37 4.05
C ARG A 95 -20.79 -2.59 3.16
N GLU A 96 -22.05 -2.96 2.93
CA GLU A 96 -22.40 -4.07 2.02
C GLU A 96 -21.58 -5.34 2.31
N ASP A 97 -21.48 -5.72 3.59
CA ASP A 97 -20.69 -6.85 4.11
C ASP A 97 -19.17 -6.79 3.89
N ILE A 98 -18.65 -5.68 3.35
CA ILE A 98 -17.22 -5.42 3.21
C ILE A 98 -16.75 -4.55 4.39
N SER A 99 -15.69 -5.00 5.07
CA SER A 99 -15.04 -4.24 6.12
C SER A 99 -13.97 -3.29 5.58
N PHE A 100 -13.95 -2.06 6.09
CA PHE A 100 -13.01 -1.00 5.75
C PHE A 100 -12.36 -0.42 7.00
N TYR A 101 -11.12 0.05 6.85
CA TYR A 101 -10.48 0.95 7.80
C TYR A 101 -10.53 2.38 7.29
N LYS A 102 -10.78 3.30 8.22
CA LYS A 102 -10.59 4.72 8.04
C LYS A 102 -9.34 5.12 8.79
N GLY A 103 -8.43 5.81 8.10
CA GLY A 103 -7.21 6.36 8.67
C GLY A 103 -7.07 7.84 8.38
N LEU A 104 -6.30 8.52 9.23
CA LEU A 104 -5.83 9.87 9.00
C LEU A 104 -4.37 9.82 8.56
N ILE A 105 -4.04 10.46 7.45
CA ILE A 105 -2.67 10.60 6.96
C ILE A 105 -1.95 11.61 7.86
N ILE A 106 -0.95 11.14 8.61
CA ILE A 106 -0.24 11.94 9.61
C ILE A 106 1.19 12.29 9.19
N SER A 107 1.71 11.67 8.12
CA SER A 107 3.00 12.03 7.54
C SER A 107 2.86 12.42 6.07
N PRO A 108 3.80 13.21 5.51
CA PRO A 108 3.82 13.49 4.07
C PRO A 108 3.79 12.21 3.24
N ILE A 109 3.16 12.30 2.06
CA ILE A 109 3.19 11.23 1.06
C ILE A 109 4.46 11.39 0.23
N GLU A 110 5.41 10.47 0.40
CA GLU A 110 6.71 10.53 -0.24
C GLU A 110 6.83 9.51 -1.37
N LYS A 111 7.23 9.95 -2.56
CA LYS A 111 7.52 9.03 -3.67
C LYS A 111 8.76 8.21 -3.36
N LYS A 112 8.67 6.90 -3.51
CA LYS A 112 9.78 5.96 -3.32
C LYS A 112 10.13 5.30 -4.65
N GLU A 113 11.32 5.57 -5.14
CA GLU A 113 11.84 4.98 -6.36
C GLU A 113 12.31 3.55 -6.10
N ARG A 114 11.60 2.55 -6.64
CA ARG A 114 11.96 1.13 -6.46
C ARG A 114 12.92 0.59 -7.52
N ARG A 115 12.94 1.22 -8.69
CA ARG A 115 13.66 0.68 -9.85
C ARG A 115 15.03 1.34 -9.91
N LYS A 116 16.07 0.53 -9.88
CA LYS A 116 17.45 1.00 -10.11
C LYS A 116 17.64 1.57 -11.52
N ASN A 117 16.90 1.03 -12.48
CA ASN A 117 17.02 1.37 -13.90
C ASN A 117 15.65 1.69 -14.52
N HIS A 118 15.64 2.57 -15.52
CA HIS A 118 14.50 2.81 -16.38
C HIS A 118 14.14 1.55 -17.18
N ARG A 119 12.84 1.27 -17.36
CA ARG A 119 12.36 0.15 -18.19
C ARG A 119 11.83 0.71 -19.49
N LEU A 120 12.45 0.30 -20.60
CA LEU A 120 11.96 0.63 -21.93
C LEU A 120 10.77 -0.28 -22.27
N PRO A 121 9.60 0.28 -22.63
CA PRO A 121 8.47 -0.51 -23.09
C PRO A 121 8.74 -0.94 -24.54
N ILE A 122 9.32 -2.12 -24.72
CA ILE A 122 9.58 -2.71 -26.04
C ILE A 122 8.79 -4.01 -26.20
N ILE A 123 8.28 -4.23 -27.40
CA ILE A 123 7.67 -5.51 -27.79
C ILE A 123 8.78 -6.32 -28.46
N MET A 124 9.06 -7.52 -27.94
CA MET A 124 10.05 -8.43 -28.51
C MET A 124 9.47 -9.83 -28.65
N ASP A 125 9.68 -10.46 -29.79
CA ASP A 125 9.34 -11.87 -30.01
C ASP A 125 10.31 -12.78 -29.24
N CYS A 126 9.96 -13.07 -27.99
CA CYS A 126 10.76 -13.92 -27.12
C CYS A 126 10.22 -15.36 -27.12
N LYS A 127 11.06 -16.34 -27.42
CA LYS A 127 10.77 -17.75 -27.18
C LYS A 127 11.31 -18.14 -25.80
N PHE A 128 10.42 -18.44 -24.86
CA PHE A 128 10.81 -18.96 -23.55
C PHE A 128 11.17 -20.45 -23.69
N LYS A 129 12.36 -20.84 -23.25
CA LYS A 129 12.74 -22.25 -23.11
C LYS A 129 12.72 -22.58 -21.62
N THR A 130 11.71 -23.30 -21.16
CA THR A 130 11.69 -23.87 -19.81
C THR A 130 12.56 -25.12 -19.82
N GLU A 131 13.64 -25.13 -19.05
CA GLU A 131 14.31 -26.39 -18.72
C GLU A 131 13.35 -27.20 -17.85
N GLU A 132 12.93 -28.37 -18.33
CA GLU A 132 12.18 -29.32 -17.53
C GLU A 132 13.00 -29.61 -16.27
N LEU A 133 12.44 -29.25 -15.11
CA LEU A 133 12.91 -29.73 -13.82
C LEU A 133 13.02 -31.25 -13.95
N LYS A 134 14.25 -31.76 -14.06
CA LYS A 134 14.53 -33.17 -13.87
C LYS A 134 13.99 -33.50 -12.48
N ILE A 135 12.79 -34.06 -12.44
CA ILE A 135 12.33 -34.91 -11.37
C ILE A 135 13.33 -36.08 -11.42
N LEU A 136 14.48 -35.87 -10.78
CA LEU A 136 15.35 -36.94 -10.40
C LEU A 136 14.54 -37.67 -9.34
N ASN A 137 13.79 -38.66 -9.82
CA ASN A 137 13.22 -39.72 -9.02
C ASN A 137 14.30 -40.18 -8.03
N MET A 138 14.25 -39.66 -6.80
CA MET A 138 14.68 -40.36 -5.61
C MET A 138 13.72 -41.54 -5.36
N MET A 139 13.46 -42.36 -6.38
CA MET A 139 12.89 -43.71 -6.24
C MET A 139 14.04 -44.70 -6.01
N ARG A 140 14.90 -44.43 -5.03
CA ARG A 140 15.91 -45.37 -4.53
C ARG A 140 16.19 -45.15 -3.05
N ILE A 141 15.17 -45.25 -2.19
CA ILE A 141 15.34 -45.76 -0.82
C ILE A 141 14.02 -46.44 -0.42
N HIS A 142 13.89 -47.73 -0.75
CA HIS A 142 13.52 -48.84 0.13
C HIS A 142 13.42 -50.13 -0.69
#